data_AF-A0A0R2NYF7-F1
#
_entry.id   AF-A0A0R2NYF7-F1
#
_cell.length_a   1.000
_cell.length_b   1.000
_cell.length_c   1.000
_cell.angle_alpha   90.00
_cell.angle_beta   90.00
_cell.angle_gamma   90.00
#
_symmetry.space_group_name_H-M   'P 1'
#
loop_
_entity.id
_entity.type
_entity.pdbx_description
1 polymer ?
#
loop_
_entity_poly.entity_id
_entity_poly.type
_entity_poly.pdbx_seq_one_letter_code
_entity_poly.pdbx_strand_id
1 'polypeptide(L)'
;MATAYVLLNSDLGSDVSIIAEIKEKLVDENVKFEVRGVYGVYDIVLKLTSDNAEKLRELITHKIRKISRVQSTLTMIVIEEQENL
;
A
#
# COMPACT_ATOMS: atom_id res chain seq x y z
N MET A 1 -16.26 -5.66 2.18
CA MET A 1 -15.02 -5.13 2.78
C MET A 1 -14.05 -5.04 1.63
N ALA A 2 -13.42 -3.88 1.43
CA ALA A 2 -12.51 -3.70 0.31
C ALA A 2 -11.08 -4.03 0.75
N THR A 3 -10.38 -4.83 -0.07
CA THR A 3 -8.95 -5.10 0.10
C THR A 3 -8.20 -4.66 -1.16
N ALA A 4 -7.04 -4.04 -0.99
CA ALA A 4 -6.16 -3.66 -2.08
C ALA A 4 -4.71 -4.07 -1.77
N TYR A 5 -4.03 -4.59 -2.80
CA TYR A 5 -2.59 -4.81 -2.80
C TYR A 5 -1.94 -3.69 -3.62
N VAL A 6 -0.96 -3.03 -3.01
CA VAL A 6 -0.19 -1.96 -3.63
C VAL A 6 1.26 -2.42 -3.70
N LEU A 7 1.78 -2.56 -4.92
CA LEU A 7 3.17 -2.88 -5.18
C LEU A 7 3.90 -1.58 -5.48
N LEU A 8 5.05 -1.34 -4.83
CA LEU A 8 5.81 -0.11 -4.97
C LEU A 8 7.23 -0.39 -5.46
N ASN A 9 7.70 0.48 -6.35
CA ASN A 9 9.13 0.64 -6.64
C ASN A 9 9.64 1.91 -5.97
N SER A 10 10.88 1.85 -5.53
CA SER A 10 11.54 2.87 -4.74
C SER A 10 12.90 3.23 -5.33
N ASP A 11 13.41 4.40 -4.98
CA ASP A 11 14.83 4.70 -5.22
C ASP A 11 15.72 3.69 -4.48
N LEU A 12 16.87 3.36 -5.06
CA LEU A 12 17.81 2.38 -4.51
C LEU A 12 18.12 2.67 -3.03
N GLY A 13 17.86 1.68 -2.17
CA GLY A 13 18.14 1.73 -0.73
C GLY A 13 17.18 2.62 0.09
N SER A 14 16.05 3.05 -0.48
CA SER A 14 15.05 3.87 0.23
C SER A 14 13.86 3.08 0.78
N ASP A 15 13.78 1.79 0.46
CA ASP A 15 12.72 0.87 0.85
C ASP A 15 12.42 0.87 2.37
N VAL A 16 13.46 0.76 3.21
CA VAL A 16 13.30 0.76 4.67
C VAL A 16 12.67 2.06 5.18
N SER A 17 13.08 3.21 4.63
CA SER A 17 12.52 4.51 5.00
C SER A 17 11.08 4.69 4.54
N ILE A 18 10.74 4.24 3.33
CA ILE A 18 9.38 4.28 2.81
C ILE A 18 8.46 3.40 3.65
N ILE A 19 8.90 2.20 4.05
CA ILE A 19 8.12 1.32 4.93
C ILE A 19 7.84 1.99 6.27
N ALA A 20 8.83 2.67 6.87
CA ALA A 20 8.63 3.41 8.12
C ALA A 20 7.60 4.54 7.95
N GLU A 21 7.72 5.33 6.88
CA GLU A 21 6.80 6.42 6.58
C GLU A 21 5.37 5.92 6.26
N ILE A 22 5.22 4.79 5.57
CA ILE A 22 3.91 4.14 5.34
C ILE A 22 3.24 3.82 6.69
N LYS A 23 3.97 3.20 7.62
CA LYS A 23 3.44 2.84 8.94
C LYS A 23 3.01 4.08 9.72
N GLU A 24 3.83 5.13 9.70
CA GLU A 24 3.52 6.40 10.36
C GLU A 24 2.27 7.06 9.76
N LYS A 25 2.16 7.17 8.43
CA LYS A 25 1.01 7.80 7.77
C LYS A 25 -0.31 7.06 7.94
N LEU A 26 -0.25 5.75 8.23
CA LEU A 26 -1.41 4.87 8.37
C LEU A 26 -1.79 4.59 9.83
N VAL A 27 -0.98 4.99 10.82
CA VAL A 27 -1.23 4.65 12.24
C VAL A 27 -2.56 5.21 12.75
N ASP A 28 -2.90 6.43 12.33
CA ASP A 28 -4.14 7.11 12.71
C ASP A 28 -5.27 6.89 11.70
N GLU A 29 -5.01 6.11 10.66
CA GLU A 29 -6.04 5.77 9.69
C GLU A 29 -6.86 4.60 10.19
N ASN A 30 -8.18 4.75 10.22
CA ASN A 30 -9.10 3.63 10.48
C ASN A 30 -9.12 2.65 9.28
N VAL A 31 -8.01 1.94 9.05
CA VAL A 31 -7.77 0.90 8.04
C VAL A 31 -6.83 -0.16 8.61
N LYS A 32 -6.99 -1.41 8.19
CA LYS A 32 -6.02 -2.47 8.49
C LYS A 32 -4.95 -2.49 7.42
N PHE A 33 -3.70 -2.69 7.80
CA PHE A 33 -2.60 -2.74 6.83
C PHE A 33 -1.51 -3.75 7.20
N GLU A 34 -0.84 -4.27 6.17
CA GLU A 34 0.41 -5.01 6.28
C GLU A 34 1.39 -4.49 5.23
N VAL A 35 2.64 -4.24 5.63
CA VAL A 35 3.68 -3.75 4.72
C VAL A 35 4.95 -4.59 4.87
N ARG A 36 5.53 -5.00 3.74
CA ARG A 36 6.75 -5.82 3.67
C ARG A 36 7.65 -5.33 2.55
N GLY A 37 8.97 -5.29 2.83
CA GLY A 37 9.97 -5.28 1.77
C GLY A 37 10.08 -6.68 1.17
N VAL A 38 10.25 -6.78 -0.14
CA VAL A 38 10.30 -8.05 -0.87
C VAL A 38 11.46 -8.08 -1.85
N TYR A 39 11.95 -9.27 -2.19
CA TYR A 39 12.86 -9.46 -3.32
C TYR A 39 12.06 -9.74 -4.58
N GLY A 40 12.22 -8.92 -5.62
CA GLY A 40 11.52 -9.09 -6.89
C GLY A 40 11.65 -7.87 -7.79
N VAL A 41 10.72 -7.74 -8.74
CA VAL A 41 10.61 -6.55 -9.61
C VAL A 41 10.00 -5.33 -8.90
N TYR A 42 9.46 -5.54 -7.71
CA TYR A 42 8.98 -4.51 -6.79
C TYR A 42 9.76 -4.60 -5.49
N ASP A 43 9.88 -3.48 -4.79
CA ASP A 43 10.64 -3.40 -3.54
C ASP A 43 9.74 -3.57 -2.31
N ILE A 44 8.48 -3.13 -2.40
CA ILE A 44 7.54 -3.12 -1.27
C ILE A 44 6.17 -3.64 -1.71
N VAL A 45 5.55 -4.45 -0.84
CA VAL A 45 4.14 -4.84 -0.93
C VAL A 45 3.40 -4.28 0.27
N LEU A 46 2.31 -3.56 -0.01
CA LEU A 46 1.38 -3.01 0.98
C LEU A 46 -0.01 -3.62 0.74
N LYS A 47 -0.53 -4.33 1.73
CA LYS A 47 -1.94 -4.75 1.79
C LYS A 47 -2.72 -3.75 2.62
N LEU A 48 -3.84 -3.24 2.10
CA LEU A 48 -4.78 -2.39 2.81
C LEU A 48 -6.17 -3.04 2.82
N THR A 49 -6.86 -2.98 3.94
CA THR A 49 -8.25 -3.42 4.08
C THR A 49 -9.07 -2.36 4.81
N SER A 50 -10.24 -2.03 4.27
CA SER A 50 -11.18 -1.06 4.85
C SER A 50 -12.62 -1.42 4.50
N ASP A 51 -13.57 -0.93 5.28
CA ASP A 51 -15.00 -1.05 4.96
C ASP A 51 -15.43 -0.13 3.80
N ASN A 52 -14.53 0.75 3.34
CA ASN A 52 -14.80 1.71 2.27
C ASN A 52 -13.71 1.67 1.17
N ALA A 53 -14.07 1.22 -0.02
CA ALA A 53 -13.17 1.18 -1.18
C ALA A 53 -12.66 2.55 -1.62
N GLU A 54 -13.47 3.60 -1.47
CA GLU A 54 -13.08 4.97 -1.81
C GLU A 54 -12.01 5.49 -0.87
N LYS A 55 -12.12 5.17 0.42
CA LYS A 55 -11.07 5.47 1.41
C LYS A 55 -9.73 4.84 1.01
N LEU A 56 -9.73 3.61 0.51
CA LEU A 56 -8.51 2.98 0.02
C LEU A 56 -7.92 3.73 -1.17
N ARG A 57 -8.74 4.11 -2.17
CA ARG A 57 -8.28 4.87 -3.34
C ARG A 57 -7.69 6.22 -2.94
N GLU A 58 -8.35 6.92 -2.01
CA GLU A 58 -7.91 8.20 -1.50
C GLU A 58 -6.57 8.09 -0.77
N LEU A 59 -6.44 7.13 0.16
CA LEU A 59 -5.19 6.89 0.88
C LEU A 59 -4.04 6.56 -0.06
N ILE A 60 -4.27 5.69 -1.05
CA ILE A 60 -3.25 5.31 -2.01
C ILE A 60 -2.83 6.53 -2.84
N THR A 61 -3.79 7.31 -3.32
CA THR A 61 -3.53 8.44 -4.23
C THR A 61 -2.89 9.63 -3.54
N HIS A 62 -3.36 9.97 -2.34
CA HIS A 62 -2.97 11.20 -1.65
C HIS A 62 -1.91 11.00 -0.57
N LYS A 63 -1.79 9.79 0.00
CA LYS A 63 -0.75 9.50 1.00
C LYS A 63 0.36 8.64 0.40
N ILE A 64 0.04 7.44 -0.08
CA ILE A 64 1.07 6.46 -0.46
C ILE A 64 1.88 6.90 -1.67
N ARG A 65 1.21 7.31 -2.77
CA ARG A 65 1.89 7.80 -4.00
C ARG A 65 2.61 9.13 -3.83
N LYS A 66 2.40 9.82 -2.70
CA LYS A 66 3.05 11.11 -2.38
C LYS A 66 4.25 10.95 -1.47
N ILE A 67 4.53 9.74 -0.99
CA ILE A 67 5.75 9.45 -0.23
C ILE A 67 6.95 9.71 -1.16
N SER A 68 7.92 10.47 -0.64
CA SER A 68 9.15 10.76 -1.38
C SER A 68 9.87 9.47 -1.73
N ARG A 69 10.55 9.44 -2.88
CA ARG A 69 11.31 8.29 -3.39
C ARG A 69 10.50 7.07 -3.82
N VAL A 70 9.17 7.12 -3.74
CA VAL A 70 8.30 6.18 -4.46
C VAL A 70 8.34 6.57 -5.95
N GLN A 71 8.86 5.67 -6.79
CA GLN A 71 8.97 5.90 -8.23
C GLN A 71 7.68 5.54 -8.97
N SER A 72 7.10 4.39 -8.61
CA SER A 72 5.88 3.89 -9.23
C SER A 72 5.11 3.01 -8.27
N THR A 73 3.81 2.91 -8.53
CA THR A 73 2.91 2.02 -7.79
C THR A 73 2.00 1.27 -8.75
N LEU A 74 1.78 -0.02 -8.53
CA LEU A 74 0.69 -0.79 -9.12
C LEU A 74 -0.33 -1.13 -8.03
N THR A 75 -1.60 -0.86 -8.29
CA THR A 75 -2.68 -1.14 -7.33
C THR A 75 -3.60 -2.21 -7.88
N MET A 76 -3.76 -3.30 -7.14
CA MET A 76 -4.65 -4.41 -7.45
C MET A 76 -5.74 -4.45 -6.39
N ILE A 77 -6.97 -4.08 -6.77
CA ILE A 77 -8.14 -4.19 -5.89
C ILE A 77 -8.63 -5.64 -5.95
N VAL A 78 -8.87 -6.24 -4.79
CA VAL A 78 -9.38 -7.61 -4.68
C VAL A 78 -10.81 -7.65 -5.22
N ILE A 79 -11.11 -8.68 -6.00
CA ILE A 79 -12.47 -9.01 -6.43
C ILE A 79 -13.19 -9.58 -5.21
N GLU A 80 -14.19 -8.86 -4.68
CA GLU A 80 -14.84 -9.19 -3.41
C GLU A 80 -15.44 -10.61 -3.43
N GLU A 81 -15.94 -11.06 -4.58
CA GLU A 81 -16.52 -12.39 -4.78
C GLU A 81 -15.49 -13.53 -4.61
N GLN A 82 -14.20 -13.23 -4.66
CA GLN A 82 -13.11 -14.20 -4.57
C GLN A 82 -12.34 -14.17 -3.25
N GLU A 83 -12.73 -13.30 -2.31
CA GLU A 83 -11.94 -13.05 -1.09
C GLU A 83 -11.89 -14.25 -0.13
N ASN A 84 -12.87 -15.16 -0.21
CA ASN A 84 -13.00 -16.33 0.67
C ASN A 84 -13.11 -17.68 -0.09
N LEU A 85 -12.67 -17.73 -1.34
CA LEU A 85 -12.47 -19.01 -2.05
C LEU A 85 -11.28 -19.77 -1.46
#